data_AF-A0AAU5BD83-F1
#
_entry.id   AF-A0AAU5BD83-F1
#
_cell.length_a   1.000
_cell.length_b   1.000
_cell.length_c   1.000
_cell.angle_alpha   90.00
_cell.angle_beta   90.00
_cell.angle_gamma   90.00
#
_symmetry.space_group_name_H-M   'P 1'
#
loop_
_entity.id
_entity.type
_entity.pdbx_description
1 polymer ?
#
loop_
_entity_poly.entity_id
_entity_poly.type
_entity_poly.pdbx_seq_one_letter_code
_entity_poly.pdbx_strand_id
1 'polypeptide(L)'
;MAAQSPTPRRRLREPTQREKRTHPRYSDDEFALLVSAARLSRMAVGGYVAESSLAAARSDDPTTAVADYRAMVKALMAANGQLAKIGNNLNQLTRHLNQDASWPDAEMVWRLLRHIEASIADVDMAVAQVTNGR
;
A
#
# COMPACT_ATOMS: atom_id res chain seq x y z
N MET A 1 -10.08 -8.25 -35.92
CA MET A 1 -10.87 -7.06 -35.54
C MET A 1 -9.99 -6.18 -34.67
N ALA A 2 -9.59 -5.00 -35.14
CA ALA A 2 -8.77 -4.09 -34.35
C ALA A 2 -9.62 -3.47 -33.23
N ALA A 3 -9.19 -3.63 -31.98
CA ALA A 3 -9.80 -2.98 -30.83
C ALA A 3 -9.60 -1.46 -30.95
N GLN A 4 -10.69 -0.71 -31.04
CA GLN A 4 -10.66 0.75 -31.06
C GLN A 4 -10.11 1.24 -29.71
N SER A 5 -8.99 1.96 -29.73
CA SER A 5 -8.48 2.63 -28.54
C SER A 5 -9.53 3.64 -28.05
N PRO A 6 -9.91 3.64 -26.76
CA PRO A 6 -10.91 4.57 -26.27
C PRO A 6 -10.35 6.00 -26.36
N THR A 7 -10.92 6.80 -27.26
CA THR A 7 -10.63 8.23 -27.35
C THR A 7 -10.88 8.85 -25.98
N PRO A 8 -9.92 9.57 -25.36
CA PRO A 8 -10.14 10.21 -24.08
C PRO A 8 -11.27 11.24 -24.24
N ARG A 9 -12.49 10.85 -23.86
CA ARG A 9 -13.64 11.75 -23.89
C ARG A 9 -13.44 12.73 -22.74
N ARG A 10 -12.89 13.91 -23.07
CA ARG A 10 -12.96 15.09 -22.22
C ARG A 10 -14.38 15.18 -21.66
N ARG A 11 -14.52 15.25 -20.33
CA ARG A 11 -15.84 15.36 -19.70
C ARG A 11 -16.69 16.43 -20.36
N LEU A 12 -17.96 16.09 -20.58
CA LEU A 12 -18.94 17.04 -21.08
C LEU A 12 -19.00 18.25 -20.15
N ARG A 13 -19.03 19.43 -20.76
CA ARG A 13 -19.19 20.70 -20.06
C ARG A 13 -20.58 20.71 -19.44
N GLU A 14 -20.65 20.93 -18.13
CA GLU A 14 -21.92 21.21 -17.48
C GLU A 14 -22.28 22.70 -17.64
N PRO A 15 -23.57 23.03 -17.76
CA PRO A 15 -24.02 24.41 -17.92
C PRO A 15 -23.70 25.26 -16.69
N THR A 16 -23.62 24.64 -15.50
CA THR A 16 -23.24 25.28 -14.24
C THR A 16 -21.90 24.73 -13.73
N GLN A 17 -21.27 25.50 -12.84
CA GLN A 17 -20.04 25.06 -12.19
C GLN A 17 -20.33 23.92 -11.20
N ARG A 18 -19.50 22.88 -11.24
CA ARG A 18 -19.55 21.79 -10.26
C ARG A 18 -19.16 22.30 -8.87
N GLU A 19 -20.08 22.17 -7.92
CA GLU A 19 -19.91 22.70 -6.56
C GLU A 19 -19.21 21.71 -5.61
N LYS A 20 -19.39 20.40 -5.79
CA LYS A 20 -18.83 19.38 -4.91
C LYS A 20 -17.34 19.20 -5.18
N ARG A 21 -16.53 19.25 -4.11
CA ARG A 21 -15.06 19.13 -4.17
C ARG A 21 -14.56 18.17 -3.09
N THR A 22 -13.51 17.44 -3.42
CA THR A 22 -12.70 16.68 -2.48
C THR A 22 -11.32 17.33 -2.41
N HIS A 23 -10.70 17.35 -1.22
CA HIS A 23 -9.38 17.94 -1.00
C HIS A 23 -8.36 16.88 -0.52
N PRO A 24 -7.94 15.93 -1.38
CA PRO A 24 -6.88 15.00 -1.04
C PRO A 24 -5.57 15.75 -0.75
N ARG A 25 -4.78 15.21 0.17
CA ARG A 25 -3.41 15.65 0.42
C ARG A 25 -2.46 14.58 -0.08
N TYR A 26 -1.34 15.02 -0.64
CA TYR A 26 -0.31 14.17 -1.20
C TYR A 26 1.03 14.53 -0.59
N SER A 27 1.90 13.54 -0.39
CA SER A 27 3.34 13.78 -0.23
C SER A 27 3.95 14.30 -1.53
N ASP A 28 5.20 14.77 -1.45
CA ASP A 28 5.92 15.25 -2.63
C ASP A 28 6.06 14.15 -3.70
N ASP A 29 6.37 12.92 -3.29
CA ASP A 29 6.50 11.77 -4.19
C ASP A 29 5.17 11.37 -4.82
N GLU A 30 4.09 11.34 -4.03
CA GLU A 30 2.74 11.06 -4.52
C GLU A 30 2.30 12.11 -5.55
N PHE A 31 2.60 13.38 -5.29
CA PHE A 31 2.27 14.46 -6.22
C PHE A 31 3.12 14.39 -7.50
N ALA A 32 4.40 14.06 -7.41
CA ALA A 32 5.27 13.85 -8.56
C ALA A 32 4.77 12.72 -9.48
N LEU A 33 4.27 11.63 -8.89
CA LEU A 33 3.63 10.53 -9.64
C LEU A 33 2.38 11.03 -10.39
N LEU A 34 1.52 11.83 -9.74
CA LEU A 34 0.35 12.42 -10.38
C LEU A 34 0.71 13.36 -11.53
N VAL A 35 1.75 14.20 -11.36
CA VAL A 35 2.27 15.08 -12.41
C VAL A 35 2.75 14.27 -13.61
N SER A 36 3.51 13.21 -13.37
CA SER A 36 4.02 12.33 -14.43
C SER A 36 2.88 11.66 -15.19
N ALA A 37 1.92 11.07 -14.48
CA ALA A 37 0.79 10.37 -15.10
C ALA A 37 -0.14 11.33 -15.87
N ALA A 38 -0.37 12.53 -15.34
CA ALA A 38 -1.12 13.57 -16.02
C ALA A 38 -0.43 14.02 -17.32
N ARG A 39 0.91 14.19 -17.29
CA ARG A 39 1.72 14.50 -18.48
C ARG A 39 1.60 13.41 -19.55
N LEU A 40 1.74 12.14 -19.16
CA LEU A 40 1.57 11.00 -20.08
C LEU A 40 0.17 10.95 -20.68
N SER A 41 -0.84 11.32 -19.90
CA SER A 41 -2.25 11.39 -20.32
C SER A 41 -2.60 12.67 -21.08
N ARG A 42 -1.64 13.61 -21.23
CA ARG A 42 -1.84 14.94 -21.85
C ARG A 42 -2.93 15.77 -21.17
N MET A 43 -2.96 15.73 -19.83
CA MET A 43 -3.95 16.42 -19.01
C MET A 43 -3.28 17.34 -17.99
N ALA A 44 -3.99 18.38 -17.56
CA ALA A 44 -3.64 19.09 -16.34
C ALA A 44 -3.83 18.16 -15.13
N VAL A 45 -2.97 18.27 -14.11
CA VAL A 45 -2.96 17.36 -12.94
C VAL A 45 -4.34 17.23 -12.28
N GLY A 46 -5.01 18.34 -12.00
CA GLY A 46 -6.35 18.31 -11.40
C GLY A 46 -7.41 17.65 -12.31
N GLY A 47 -7.28 17.79 -13.62
CA GLY A 47 -8.13 17.10 -14.59
C GLY A 47 -7.86 15.61 -14.60
N TYR A 48 -6.59 15.20 -14.59
CA TYR A 48 -6.19 13.80 -14.52
C TYR A 48 -6.73 13.12 -13.27
N VAL A 49 -6.57 13.75 -12.09
CA VAL A 49 -7.10 13.21 -10.82
C VAL A 49 -8.62 13.05 -10.88
N ALA A 50 -9.33 14.06 -11.41
CA ALA A 50 -10.79 14.01 -11.54
C ALA A 50 -11.27 12.91 -12.52
N GLU A 51 -10.64 12.77 -13.69
CA GLU A 51 -11.03 11.71 -14.63
C GLU A 51 -10.64 10.33 -14.12
N SER A 52 -9.45 10.17 -13.55
CA SER A 52 -8.98 8.87 -13.04
C SER A 52 -9.87 8.37 -11.91
N SER A 53 -10.22 9.23 -10.96
CA SER A 53 -11.14 8.87 -9.87
C SER A 53 -12.55 8.54 -10.37
N LEU A 54 -13.07 9.28 -11.35
CA LEU A 54 -14.37 8.98 -11.94
C LEU A 54 -14.35 7.72 -12.81
N ALA A 55 -13.26 7.44 -13.52
CA ALA A 55 -13.09 6.23 -14.30
C ALA A 55 -13.07 5.01 -13.37
N ALA A 56 -12.30 5.06 -12.28
CA ALA A 56 -12.31 4.03 -11.25
C ALA A 56 -13.69 3.85 -10.61
N ALA A 57 -14.40 4.94 -10.30
CA ALA A 57 -15.74 4.87 -9.72
C ALA A 57 -16.81 4.33 -10.70
N ARG A 58 -16.53 4.31 -12.01
CA ARG A 58 -17.44 3.87 -13.08
C ARG A 58 -17.12 2.47 -13.62
N SER A 59 -16.04 1.82 -13.16
CA SER A 59 -15.75 0.46 -13.63
C SER A 59 -16.83 -0.52 -13.15
N ASP A 60 -16.92 -1.68 -13.79
CA ASP A 60 -17.90 -2.71 -13.44
C ASP A 60 -17.68 -3.26 -12.01
N ASP A 61 -16.45 -3.20 -11.52
CA ASP A 61 -16.10 -3.37 -10.12
C ASP A 61 -15.19 -2.21 -9.65
N PRO A 62 -15.77 -1.14 -9.08
CA PRO A 62 -15.02 0.00 -8.54
C PRO A 62 -14.18 -0.37 -7.31
N THR A 63 -14.45 -1.52 -6.70
CA THR A 63 -13.72 -1.96 -5.52
C THR A 63 -12.41 -2.61 -5.91
N THR A 64 -12.32 -3.38 -7.00
CA THR A 64 -11.07 -4.08 -7.39
C THR A 64 -9.87 -3.13 -7.53
N ALA A 65 -10.01 -2.03 -8.29
CA ALA A 65 -8.90 -1.12 -8.58
C ALA A 65 -8.33 -0.42 -7.34
N VAL A 66 -9.16 -0.24 -6.31
CA VAL A 66 -8.77 0.39 -5.03
C VAL A 66 -8.45 -0.67 -3.97
N ALA A 67 -9.05 -1.86 -4.08
CA ALA A 67 -8.90 -2.98 -3.15
C ALA A 67 -7.49 -3.56 -3.21
N ASP A 68 -6.89 -3.69 -4.39
CA ASP A 68 -5.54 -4.29 -4.51
C ASP A 68 -4.49 -3.43 -3.80
N TYR A 69 -4.48 -2.12 -4.05
CA TYR A 69 -3.60 -1.19 -3.35
C TYR A 69 -3.86 -1.15 -1.84
N ARG A 70 -5.14 -1.13 -1.42
CA ARG A 70 -5.49 -1.13 0.01
C ARG A 70 -5.14 -2.43 0.71
N ALA A 71 -5.33 -3.57 0.05
CA ALA A 71 -4.95 -4.87 0.56
C ALA A 71 -3.44 -4.95 0.72
N MET A 72 -2.68 -4.46 -0.27
CA MET A 72 -1.22 -4.33 -0.20
C MET A 72 -0.77 -3.47 0.99
N VAL A 73 -1.31 -2.26 1.15
CA VAL A 73 -0.94 -1.37 2.27
C VAL A 73 -1.29 -2.01 3.62
N LYS A 74 -2.44 -2.67 3.74
CA LYS A 74 -2.82 -3.41 4.95
C LYS A 74 -1.85 -4.55 5.26
N ALA A 75 -1.43 -5.31 4.25
CA ALA A 75 -0.48 -6.40 4.42
C ALA A 75 0.89 -5.86 4.89
N LEU A 76 1.37 -4.77 4.30
CA LEU A 76 2.61 -4.09 4.74
C LEU A 76 2.52 -3.57 6.17
N MET A 77 1.38 -2.97 6.56
CA MET A 77 1.18 -2.51 7.93
C MET A 77 1.15 -3.67 8.94
N ALA A 78 0.53 -4.79 8.57
CA ALA A 78 0.53 -6.00 9.39
C ALA A 78 1.96 -6.54 9.56
N ALA A 79 2.73 -6.59 8.47
CA ALA A 79 4.14 -6.99 8.48
C ALA A 79 4.99 -6.11 9.42
N ASN A 80 4.90 -4.78 9.30
CA ASN A 80 5.57 -3.85 10.21
C ASN A 80 5.16 -4.08 11.68
N GLY A 81 3.89 -4.38 11.93
CA GLY A 81 3.40 -4.74 13.26
C GLY A 81 4.05 -6.00 13.83
N GLN A 82 4.27 -7.04 13.01
CA GLN A 82 4.97 -8.25 13.45
C GLN A 82 6.46 -7.98 13.69
N LEU A 83 7.14 -7.23 12.82
CA LEU A 83 8.54 -6.85 13.01
C LEU A 83 8.76 -6.04 14.31
N ALA A 84 7.83 -5.14 14.65
CA ALA A 84 7.88 -4.40 15.90
C ALA A 84 7.79 -5.33 17.14
N LYS A 85 6.95 -6.38 17.08
CA LYS A 85 6.87 -7.38 18.16
C LYS A 85 8.16 -8.19 18.29
N ILE A 86 8.77 -8.56 17.16
CA ILE A 86 10.07 -9.25 17.15
C ILE A 86 11.14 -8.40 17.83
N GLY A 87 11.25 -7.11 17.44
CA GLY A 87 12.18 -6.17 18.05
C GLY A 87 11.97 -6.03 19.57
N ASN A 88 10.71 -5.99 20.02
CA ASN A 88 10.38 -5.94 21.44
C ASN A 88 10.82 -7.20 22.20
N ASN A 89 10.61 -8.39 21.63
CA ASN A 89 11.02 -9.64 22.27
C ASN A 89 12.54 -9.76 22.34
N LEU A 90 13.25 -9.39 21.27
CA LEU A 90 14.71 -9.36 21.27
C LEU A 90 15.25 -8.37 22.31
N ASN A 91 14.67 -7.17 22.39
CA ASN A 91 15.06 -6.17 23.38
C ASN A 91 14.82 -6.65 24.82
N GLN A 92 13.73 -7.38 25.08
CA GLN A 92 13.48 -8.00 26.38
C GLN A 92 14.54 -9.06 26.72
N LEU A 93 14.93 -9.90 25.75
CA LEU A 93 15.98 -10.90 25.93
C LEU A 93 17.33 -10.24 26.23
N THR A 94 17.73 -9.24 25.44
CA THR A 94 18.98 -8.49 25.65
C THR A 94 18.99 -7.81 27.01
N ARG A 95 17.85 -7.21 27.42
CA ARG A 95 17.73 -6.60 28.75
C ARG A 95 17.91 -7.62 29.87
N HIS A 96 17.31 -8.80 29.73
CA HIS A 96 17.45 -9.88 30.71
C HIS A 96 18.90 -10.33 30.84
N LEU A 97 19.59 -10.54 29.70
CA LEU A 97 21.00 -10.94 29.67
C LEU A 97 21.95 -9.87 30.24
N ASN A 98 21.66 -8.59 30.02
CA ASN A 98 22.47 -7.48 30.55
C ASN A 98 22.30 -7.26 32.07
N GLN A 99 21.35 -7.94 32.72
CA GLN A 99 21.10 -7.82 34.16
C GLN A 99 21.73 -8.97 34.98
N ASP A 100 22.82 -9.57 34.49
CA ASP A 100 23.50 -10.75 35.07
C ASP A 100 22.56 -11.96 35.29
N ALA A 101 21.45 -12.02 34.56
CA ALA A 101 20.52 -13.15 34.64
C ALA A 101 21.06 -14.34 33.84
N SER A 102 20.89 -15.55 34.39
CA SER A 102 21.17 -16.80 33.68
C SER A 102 20.38 -16.86 32.38
N TRP A 103 20.94 -17.51 31.35
CA TRP A 103 20.24 -17.74 30.08
C TRP A 103 18.79 -18.18 30.34
N PRO A 104 17.79 -17.55 29.68
CA PRO A 104 16.45 -18.10 29.70
C PRO A 104 16.48 -19.50 29.11
N ASP A 105 15.55 -20.35 29.55
CA ASP A 105 15.41 -21.73 29.09
C ASP A 105 15.62 -21.81 27.57
N ALA A 106 16.53 -22.68 27.13
CA ALA A 106 16.89 -22.83 25.73
C ALA A 106 15.64 -23.12 24.87
N GLU A 107 14.66 -23.84 25.41
CA GLU A 107 13.40 -24.10 24.71
C GLU A 107 12.60 -22.81 24.44
N MET A 108 12.60 -21.87 25.39
CA MET A 108 11.97 -20.56 25.24
C MET A 108 12.63 -19.75 24.12
N VAL A 109 13.96 -19.75 24.08
CA VAL A 109 14.74 -19.05 23.04
C VAL A 109 14.47 -19.66 21.66
N TRP A 110 14.49 -20.99 21.55
CA TRP A 110 14.16 -21.69 20.30
C TRP A 110 12.71 -21.48 19.85
N ARG A 111 11.76 -21.38 20.77
CA ARG A 111 10.37 -21.05 20.46
C ARG A 111 10.22 -19.63 19.93
N LEU A 112 10.94 -18.67 20.51
CA LEU A 112 10.97 -17.29 20.04
C LEU A 112 11.58 -17.19 18.64
N LEU A 113 12.72 -17.85 18.40
CA LEU A 113 13.38 -17.89 17.09
C LEU A 113 12.48 -18.51 16.01
N ARG A 114 11.81 -19.63 16.30
CA ARG A 114 10.83 -20.22 15.36
C ARG A 114 9.65 -19.30 15.07
N HIS A 115 9.18 -18.54 16.06
CA HIS A 115 8.11 -17.58 15.84
C HIS A 115 8.57 -16.38 14.99
N ILE A 116 9.83 -15.96 15.15
CA ILE A 116 10.48 -14.94 14.31
C ILE A 116 10.58 -15.43 12.86
N GLU A 117 11.08 -16.65 12.64
CA GLU A 117 11.18 -17.26 11.30
C GLU A 117 9.82 -17.35 10.62
N ALA A 118 8.78 -17.83 11.33
CA ALA A 118 7.43 -17.90 10.79
C ALA A 118 6.88 -16.51 10.43
N SER A 119 7.10 -15.52 11.29
CA SER A 119 6.66 -14.15 11.02
C SER A 119 7.39 -13.53 9.83
N ILE A 120 8.69 -13.80 9.65
CA ILE A 120 9.46 -13.34 8.47
C ILE A 120 8.92 -13.99 7.20
N ALA A 121 8.63 -15.30 7.23
CA ALA A 121 8.05 -16.00 6.08
C ALA A 121 6.67 -15.42 5.69
N ASP A 122 5.82 -15.06 6.66
CA ASP A 122 4.54 -14.39 6.39
C ASP A 122 4.74 -13.01 5.74
N VAL A 123 5.77 -12.25 6.15
CA VAL A 123 6.14 -10.97 5.52
C VAL A 123 6.61 -11.20 4.09
N ASP A 124 7.48 -12.18 3.84
CA ASP A 124 7.98 -12.50 2.50
C ASP A 124 6.84 -12.91 1.56
N MET A 125 5.88 -13.71 2.03
CA MET A 125 4.68 -14.05 1.25
C MET A 125 3.84 -12.82 0.91
N ALA A 126 3.64 -11.92 1.88
CA ALA A 126 2.91 -10.68 1.65
C ALA A 126 3.61 -9.78 0.62
N VAL A 127 4.94 -9.65 0.70
CA VAL A 127 5.75 -8.91 -0.29
C VAL A 127 5.68 -9.57 -1.68
N ALA A 128 5.75 -10.91 -1.76
CA ALA A 128 5.69 -11.63 -3.03
C ALA A 128 4.33 -11.49 -3.72
N GLN A 129 3.23 -11.53 -2.98
CA GLN A 129 1.89 -11.27 -3.52
C GLN A 129 1.79 -9.86 -4.10
N VAL A 130 2.47 -8.89 -3.48
CA VAL A 130 2.51 -7.49 -3.92
C VAL A 130 3.34 -7.29 -5.18
N THR A 131 4.47 -7.99 -5.32
CA THR A 131 5.31 -7.87 -6.52
C THR A 131 4.78 -8.65 -7.72
N ASN A 132 4.05 -9.75 -7.49
CA ASN A 132 3.52 -10.61 -8.56
C ASN A 132 2.12 -10.20 -9.05
N GLY A 133 1.42 -9.32 -8.33
CA GLY A 133 0.12 -8.75 -8.74
C GLY A 133 0.22 -7.57 -9.71
N ARG A 134 1.32 -7.43 -10.46
CA ARG A 134 1.58 -6.32 -11.38
C ARG A 134 1.75 -6.79 -12.81
#